data_AF-A0AAD3UCN8-F1
#
_entry.id   AF-A0AAD3UCN8-F1
#
_cell.length_a   1.000
_cell.length_b   1.000
_cell.length_c   1.000
_cell.angle_alpha   90.00
_cell.angle_beta   90.00
_cell.angle_gamma   90.00
#
_symmetry.space_group_name_H-M   'P 1'
#
loop_
_entity.id
_entity.type
_entity.pdbx_description
1 polymer ?
#
loop_
_entity_poly.entity_id
_entity_poly.type
_entity_poly.pdbx_seq_one_letter_code
_entity_poly.pdbx_strand_id
1 'polypeptide(L)' 'MDNKQIEGNIFVPAHIDDVWRAWTTESGLRSFLAPECLMVPEPNGPFEIYFRPDAPLGERGSEGCRV' A
#
# COMPACT_ATOMS: atom_id res chain seq x y z
N MET A 1 -14.80 -20.58 8.43
CA MET A 1 -14.58 -19.45 7.50
C MET A 1 -13.55 -19.93 6.50
N ASP A 2 -13.86 -19.89 5.21
CA ASP A 2 -12.92 -20.32 4.18
C ASP A 2 -11.80 -19.29 4.07
N ASN A 3 -10.56 -19.72 4.35
CA ASN A 3 -9.38 -18.88 4.23
C ASN A 3 -8.98 -18.77 2.75
N LYS A 4 -9.59 -17.83 2.02
CA LYS A 4 -9.25 -17.57 0.61
C LYS A 4 -8.00 -16.71 0.56
N GLN A 5 -6.89 -17.30 0.12
CA GLN A 5 -5.61 -16.63 -0.03
C GLN A 5 -5.32 -16.38 -1.53
N ILE A 6 -4.73 -15.22 -1.83
CA ILE A 6 -4.19 -14.90 -3.14
C ILE A 6 -2.67 -14.99 -3.04
N GLU A 7 -2.04 -15.78 -3.92
CA GLU A 7 -0.59 -15.92 -3.99
C GLU A 7 -0.10 -15.55 -5.39
N GLY A 8 1.00 -14.80 -5.47
CA GLY A 8 1.65 -14.41 -6.71
C GLY A 8 3.10 -14.00 -6.45
N ASN A 9 3.99 -14.24 -7.42
CA ASN A 9 5.40 -13.88 -7.34
C ASN A 9 5.91 -13.38 -8.70
N ILE A 10 6.93 -12.52 -8.66
CA ILE A 10 7.61 -11.96 -9.84
C ILE A 10 9.08 -11.65 -9.48
N PHE A 11 9.98 -11.77 -10.45
CA PHE A 11 11.35 -11.27 -10.31
C PHE A 11 11.43 -9.81 -10.73
N VAL A 12 11.94 -8.96 -9.84
CA VAL A 12 12.18 -7.54 -10.11
C VAL A 12 13.69 -7.30 -10.16
N PRO A 13 14.24 -6.77 -11.27
CA PRO A 13 15.68 -6.49 -11.38
C PRO A 13 16.04 -5.19 -10.65
N ALA A 14 15.95 -5.20 -9.31
CA ALA A 14 16.25 -4.06 -8.44
C ALA A 14 16.92 -4.52 -7.13
N HIS A 15 17.59 -3.61 -6.43
CA HIS A 15 18.11 -3.90 -5.08
C HIS A 15 16.96 -4.05 -4.08
N ILE A 16 17.12 -4.92 -3.08
CA ILE A 16 16.07 -5.17 -2.09
C ILE A 16 15.67 -3.90 -1.33
N ASP A 17 16.63 -3.02 -1.02
CA ASP A 17 16.37 -1.76 -0.33
C ASP A 17 15.52 -0.79 -1.16
N ASP A 18 15.63 -0.83 -2.49
CA ASP A 18 14.83 0.00 -3.38
C ASP A 18 13.38 -0.51 -3.44
N VAL A 19 13.20 -1.83 -3.50
CA VAL A 19 11.88 -2.46 -3.42
C VAL A 19 11.23 -2.18 -2.07
N TRP A 20 11.99 -2.31 -0.99
CA TRP A 20 11.51 -1.99 0.36
C TRP A 20 11.07 -0.53 0.45
N ARG A 21 11.90 0.41 -0.01
CA ARG A 21 11.58 1.85 0.00
C ARG A 21 10.35 2.16 -0.87
N ALA A 22 10.15 1.47 -1.99
CA ALA A 22 8.96 1.62 -2.82
C ALA A 22 7.67 1.25 -2.06
N TRP A 23 7.70 0.22 -1.22
CA TRP A 23 6.55 -0.22 -0.43
C TRP A 23 6.39 0.50 0.92
N THR A 24 7.47 1.08 1.46
CA THR A 24 7.51 1.65 2.83
C THR A 24 7.78 3.15 2.85
N THR A 25 7.51 3.85 1.75
CA THR A 25 7.41 5.31 1.72
C THR A 25 6.18 5.75 0.93
N GLU A 26 5.54 6.85 1.33
CA GLU A 26 4.43 7.41 0.56
C GLU A 26 4.87 7.81 -0.86
N SER A 27 6.09 8.35 -1.02
CA SER A 27 6.65 8.64 -2.34
C SER A 27 6.80 7.41 -3.21
N GLY A 28 7.17 6.27 -2.60
CA GLY A 28 7.29 4.98 -3.28
C GLY A 28 5.93 4.42 -3.69
N LEU A 29 4.98 4.36 -2.75
CA LEU A 29 3.64 3.86 -3.03
C LEU A 29 2.94 4.70 -4.11
N ARG A 30 3.12 6.03 -4.07
CA ARG A 30 2.59 6.93 -5.10
C ARG A 30 3.21 6.77 -6.48
N SER A 31 4.40 6.17 -6.59
CA SER A 31 5.05 5.99 -7.89
C SER A 31 4.48 4.83 -8.70
N PHE A 32 3.73 3.91 -8.09
CA PHE A 32 3.20 2.73 -8.82
C PHE A 32 1.86 2.18 -8.33
N LEU A 33 1.47 2.39 -7.07
CA LEU A 33 0.32 1.72 -6.48
C LEU A 33 -0.95 2.58 -6.50
N ALA A 34 -0.87 3.84 -6.07
CA ALA A 34 -2.03 4.71 -5.94
C ALA A 34 -1.70 6.20 -6.10
N PRO A 35 -2.67 7.06 -6.43
CA PRO A 35 -2.45 8.51 -6.51
C PRO A 35 -2.06 9.14 -5.17
N GLU A 36 -2.72 8.72 -4.08
CA GLU A 36 -2.47 9.20 -2.73
C GLU A 36 -2.52 8.05 -1.72
N CYS A 37 -1.84 8.23 -0.60
CA CYS A 37 -1.80 7.28 0.50
C CYS A 37 -1.38 7.97 1.80
N LEU A 38 -1.76 7.36 2.93
CA LEU A 38 -1.20 7.64 4.25
C LEU A 38 -0.56 6.36 4.75
N MET A 39 0.75 6.39 5.03
CA MET A 39 1.43 5.21 5.54
C MET A 39 2.56 5.54 6.52
N VAL A 40 2.59 4.78 7.62
CA VAL A 40 3.66 4.83 8.64
C VAL A 40 4.25 3.43 8.78
N PRO A 41 5.56 3.24 8.56
CA PRO A 41 6.19 1.92 8.56
C PRO A 41 6.50 1.42 9.99
N GLU A 42 5.46 1.34 10.82
CA GLU A 42 5.51 0.85 12.20
C GLU A 42 4.38 -0.15 12.44
N PRO A 43 4.52 -1.10 13.39
CA PRO A 43 3.46 -2.06 13.69
C PRO A 43 2.13 -1.37 14.07
N ASN A 44 1.03 -1.76 13.43
CA ASN A 44 -0.28 -1.10 13.54
C ASN A 44 -0.34 0.36 13.05
N GLY A 45 0.73 0.87 12.42
CA GLY A 45 0.71 2.14 11.71
C GLY A 45 -0.32 2.10 10.57
N PRO A 46 -0.89 3.25 10.18
CA PRO A 46 -1.80 3.31 9.04
C PRO A 46 -1.12 2.78 7.77
N PHE A 47 -1.90 2.08 6.95
CA PHE A 47 -1.55 1.69 5.59
C PHE A 47 -2.78 1.93 4.70
N GLU A 48 -3.09 3.20 4.47
CA GLU A 48 -4.28 3.62 3.74
C GLU A 48 -3.91 4.00 2.31
N ILE A 49 -4.48 3.28 1.34
CA ILE A 49 -4.28 3.45 -0.09
C ILE A 49 -5.55 4.09 -0.67
N TYR A 50 -5.42 5.27 -1.28
CA TYR A 50 -6.54 6.02 -1.82
C TYR A 50 -6.57 5.93 -3.35
N PHE A 51 -7.31 4.96 -3.89
CA PHE A 51 -7.51 4.81 -5.33
C PHE A 51 -8.44 5.88 -5.92
N ARG A 52 -9.34 6.45 -5.10
CA ARG A 52 -10.26 7.54 -5.46
C ARG A 52 -10.16 8.67 -4.42
N PRO A 53 -9.09 9.50 -4.45
CA PRO A 53 -8.87 10.53 -3.42
C PRO A 53 -10.05 11.51 -3.26
N ASP A 54 -10.73 11.84 -4.36
CA ASP A 54 -11.87 12.76 -4.38
C ASP A 54 -13.19 12.15 -3.87
N ALA A 55 -13.22 10.86 -3.55
CA ALA A 55 -14.41 10.21 -3.01
C ALA A 55 -14.70 10.63 -1.56
N PRO A 56 -15.95 10.49 -1.08
CA PRO A 56 -16.27 10.67 0.33
C PRO A 56 -15.39 9.81 1.24
N LEU A 57 -15.20 10.27 2.48
CA LEU A 57 -14.51 9.50 3.52
C LEU A 57 -15.18 8.13 3.69
N GLY A 58 -14.39 7.07 3.73
CA GLY A 58 -14.82 5.67 3.78
C GLY A 58 -15.00 5.03 2.39
N GLU A 59 -14.90 5.81 1.31
CA GLU A 59 -15.04 5.33 -0.06
C GLU A 59 -13.79 5.57 -0.93
N ARG A 60 -12.70 6.09 -0.36
CA ARG A 60 -11.49 6.47 -1.12
C ARG A 60 -10.63 5.27 -1.48
N GLY A 61 -10.70 4.20 -0.68
CA GLY A 61 -9.95 2.97 -0.91
C GLY A 61 -9.87 2.10 0.33
N SER A 62 -8.68 1.98 0.92
CA SER A 62 -8.42 1.09 2.07
C SER A 62 -8.36 1.83 3.41
N GLU A 63 -9.24 2.80 3.62
CA GLU A 63 -9.31 3.57 4.87
C GLU A 63 -9.47 2.65 6.09
N GLY A 64 -8.66 2.89 7.12
CA GLY A 64 -8.61 2.04 8.32
C GLY A 64 -7.70 0.80 8.22
N CYS A 65 -7.14 0.46 7.06
CA CYS A 65 -6.11 -0.57 6.95
C CYS A 65 -4.82 -0.17 7.68
N ARG A 66 -4.12 -1.18 8.21
CA ARG A 66 -2.91 -1.04 9.02
C ARG A 66 -1.88 -2.08 8.61
N VAL A 67 -0.60 -1.78 8.88
CA VAL A 67 0.53 -2.72 8.75
C VAL A 67 0.39 -3.88 9.74
#